data_AF-A0A381V843-F1
#
_entry.id   AF-A0A381V843-F1
#
_cell.length_a   1.000
_cell.length_b   1.000
_cell.length_c   1.000
_cell.angle_alpha   90.00
_cell.angle_beta   90.00
_cell.angle_gamma   90.00
#
_symmetry.space_group_name_H-M   'P 1'
#
loop_
_entity.id
_entity.type
_entity.pdbx_description
1 polymer ?
#
loop_
_entity_poly.entity_id
_entity_poly.type
_entity_poly.pdbx_seq_one_letter_code
_entity_poly.pdbx_strand_id
1 'polypeptide(L)'
;EEASRVPLLMFDPRHENSGKRLRCASLTGNVDFAPTILELAGLSVPKNMDGKSLLKLYNDPKAQTHKALPLTNVWGPKAVHSFSVVTKDWKYVYWPYAEGELEATDELYHLAKDRLELSNVIGDSDAKEALQAMRQTYDQAVNHWKKNSVPYHGYSQYGAIFDRSVKWSDKREAFLRGRK
;
A
#
# COMPACT_ATOMS: atom_id res chain seq x y z
N GLU A 1 12.56 -1.21 -1.32
CA GLU A 1 12.23 0.16 -0.85
C GLU A 1 12.50 1.21 -1.94
N GLU A 2 13.49 0.94 -2.78
CA GLU A 2 14.10 1.80 -3.80
C GLU A 2 13.10 2.29 -4.86
N ALA A 3 12.10 1.47 -5.22
CA ALA A 3 11.08 1.83 -6.19
C ALA A 3 9.80 2.43 -5.57
N SER A 4 9.50 2.11 -4.31
CA SER A 4 8.25 2.51 -3.64
C SER A 4 8.38 3.76 -2.78
N ARG A 5 9.58 4.03 -2.26
CA ARG A 5 9.85 5.20 -1.41
C ARG A 5 10.41 6.34 -2.25
N VAL A 6 9.56 7.32 -2.52
CA VAL A 6 9.92 8.52 -3.29
C VAL A 6 10.24 9.71 -2.36
N PRO A 7 11.14 10.62 -2.77
CA PRO A 7 11.38 11.84 -2.01
C PRO A 7 10.14 12.76 -2.06
N LEU A 8 9.79 13.34 -0.91
CA LEU A 8 8.74 14.35 -0.77
C LEU A 8 9.28 15.55 0.00
N LEU A 9 9.18 16.73 -0.59
CA LEU A 9 9.48 18.02 0.03
C LEU A 9 8.25 18.91 -0.14
N MET A 10 7.80 19.53 0.95
CA MET A 10 6.65 20.42 0.96
C MET A 10 7.05 21.80 1.47
N PHE A 11 6.66 22.84 0.73
CA PHE A 11 6.86 24.23 1.11
C PHE A 11 5.56 25.00 0.92
N ASP A 12 5.01 25.55 2.00
CA ASP A 12 3.87 26.46 1.95
C ASP A 12 4.29 27.85 2.45
N PRO A 13 4.44 28.86 1.58
CA PRO A 13 4.90 30.18 2.00
C PRO A 13 4.00 30.86 3.05
N ARG A 14 2.78 30.36 3.26
CA ARG A 14 1.80 30.90 4.23
C ARG A 14 1.96 30.31 5.63
N HIS A 15 2.69 29.21 5.78
CA HIS A 15 2.72 28.43 7.02
C HIS A 15 4.04 28.61 7.78
N GLU A 16 3.96 28.74 9.10
CA GLU A 16 5.11 29.05 9.97
C GLU A 16 6.19 27.97 10.00
N ASN A 17 5.87 26.73 9.64
CA ASN A 17 6.83 25.63 9.59
C ASN A 17 7.69 25.61 8.31
N SER A 18 7.38 26.46 7.34
CA SER A 18 8.17 26.59 6.11
C SER A 18 9.58 27.08 6.39
N GLY A 19 10.55 26.53 5.66
CA GLY A 19 11.97 26.89 5.81
C GLY A 19 12.68 26.35 7.06
N LYS A 20 11.96 25.76 8.03
CA LYS A 20 12.54 25.22 9.27
C LYS A 20 13.26 23.88 9.13
N ARG A 21 13.30 23.30 7.92
CA ARG A 21 13.96 22.00 7.61
C ARG A 21 13.49 20.83 8.49
N LEU A 22 12.22 20.85 8.88
CA LEU A 22 11.61 19.81 9.70
C LEU A 22 11.56 18.47 8.95
N ARG A 23 11.68 17.36 9.68
CA ARG A 23 11.56 16.01 9.14
C ARG A 23 10.34 15.32 9.76
N CYS A 24 9.55 14.67 8.92
CA CYS A 24 8.44 13.83 9.34
C CYS A 24 8.76 12.38 8.98
N ALA A 25 8.56 11.47 9.93
CA ALA A 25 8.75 10.03 9.74
C ALA A 25 7.42 9.27 9.59
N SER A 26 6.30 9.99 9.51
CA SER A 26 4.99 9.36 9.32
C SER A 26 4.88 8.70 7.95
N LEU A 27 4.15 7.59 7.91
CA LEU A 27 3.84 6.89 6.66
C LEU A 27 2.90 7.77 5.82
N THR A 28 3.31 8.06 4.59
CA THR A 28 2.58 8.90 3.62
C THR A 28 2.58 8.24 2.25
N GLY A 29 1.60 8.59 1.41
CA GLY A 29 1.48 8.05 0.06
C GLY A 29 1.14 9.14 -0.95
N ASN A 30 1.35 8.85 -2.24
CA ASN A 30 0.96 9.75 -3.34
C ASN A 30 -0.55 10.10 -3.34
N VAL A 31 -1.39 9.20 -2.82
CA VAL A 31 -2.83 9.43 -2.62
C VAL A 31 -3.15 10.60 -1.69
N ASP A 32 -2.20 11.01 -0.85
CA ASP A 32 -2.36 12.12 0.12
C ASP A 32 -2.29 13.50 -0.53
N PHE A 33 -1.78 13.60 -1.77
CA PHE A 33 -1.62 14.89 -2.45
C PHE A 33 -2.97 15.54 -2.79
N ALA A 34 -3.90 14.77 -3.36
CA ALA A 34 -5.22 15.27 -3.74
C ALA A 34 -5.99 15.89 -2.56
N PRO A 35 -6.19 15.20 -1.41
CA PRO A 35 -6.88 15.81 -0.27
C PRO A 35 -6.11 17.00 0.33
N THR A 36 -4.77 16.99 0.28
CA THR A 36 -3.95 18.14 0.73
C THR A 36 -4.19 19.39 -0.13
N ILE A 37 -4.20 19.23 -1.46
CA ILE A 37 -4.41 20.33 -2.40
C ILE A 37 -5.82 20.91 -2.25
N LEU A 38 -6.84 20.05 -2.10
CA LEU A 38 -8.22 20.48 -1.87
C LEU A 38 -8.35 21.30 -0.59
N GLU A 39 -7.78 20.83 0.51
CA GLU A 39 -7.81 21.56 1.78
C GLU A 39 -7.09 22.90 1.69
N LEU A 40 -5.92 22.96 1.05
CA LEU A 40 -5.19 24.21 0.81
C LEU A 40 -5.93 25.21 -0.08
N ALA A 41 -6.82 24.71 -0.95
CA ALA A 41 -7.70 25.51 -1.80
C ALA A 41 -9.00 25.93 -1.11
N GLY A 42 -9.21 25.53 0.16
CA GLY A 42 -10.45 25.80 0.90
C GLY A 42 -11.66 24.98 0.41
N LEU A 43 -11.42 23.88 -0.31
CA LEU A 43 -12.46 22.99 -0.81
C LEU A 43 -12.69 21.81 0.14
N SER A 44 -13.92 21.30 0.17
CA SER A 44 -14.25 20.11 0.95
C SER A 44 -13.58 18.86 0.37
N VAL A 45 -12.88 18.09 1.20
CA VAL A 45 -12.30 16.80 0.81
C VAL A 45 -13.40 15.72 0.75
N PRO A 46 -13.60 15.03 -0.40
CA PRO A 46 -14.55 13.94 -0.51
C PRO A 46 -14.24 12.77 0.45
N LYS A 47 -15.28 12.22 1.08
CA LYS A 47 -15.14 11.14 2.08
C LYS A 47 -14.65 9.81 1.49
N ASN A 48 -14.71 9.65 0.17
CA ASN A 48 -14.29 8.43 -0.53
C ASN A 48 -12.84 8.50 -1.05
N MET A 49 -12.07 9.53 -0.71
CA MET A 49 -10.64 9.55 -0.97
C MET A 49 -9.90 8.65 0.01
N ASP A 50 -9.00 7.80 -0.50
CA ASP A 50 -8.16 6.92 0.34
C ASP A 50 -7.05 7.69 1.07
N GLY A 51 -6.60 8.79 0.48
CA GLY A 51 -5.56 9.65 1.04
C GLY A 51 -6.04 10.51 2.21
N LYS A 52 -5.09 11.05 2.96
CA LYS A 52 -5.30 12.01 4.04
C LYS A 52 -4.48 13.25 3.78
N SER A 53 -5.04 14.42 4.11
CA SER A 53 -4.30 15.66 4.00
C SER A 53 -3.03 15.64 4.84
N LEU A 54 -1.93 16.07 4.21
CA LEU A 54 -0.61 16.18 4.81
C LEU A 54 -0.49 17.42 5.70
N LEU A 55 -1.47 18.34 5.70
CA LEU A 55 -1.43 19.54 6.54
C LEU A 55 -1.38 19.20 8.03
N LYS A 56 -2.00 18.09 8.45
CA LYS A 56 -1.85 17.56 9.81
C LYS A 56 -0.38 17.34 10.18
N LEU A 57 0.40 16.75 9.27
CA LEU A 57 1.83 16.49 9.45
C LEU A 57 2.66 17.77 9.25
N TYR A 58 2.18 18.70 8.42
CA TYR A 58 2.81 19.99 8.21
C TYR A 58 2.75 20.86 9.47
N ASN A 59 1.63 20.80 10.21
CA ASN A 59 1.42 21.47 11.49
C ASN A 59 2.21 20.80 12.61
N ASP A 60 2.11 19.46 12.73
CA ASP A 60 2.85 18.66 13.70
C ASP A 60 3.64 17.53 13.00
N PRO A 61 4.96 17.70 12.79
CA PRO A 61 5.79 16.68 12.16
C PRO A 61 5.87 15.34 12.91
N LYS A 62 5.47 15.30 14.20
CA LYS A 62 5.44 14.07 15.01
C LYS A 62 4.10 13.34 14.92
N ALA A 63 3.07 13.97 14.36
CA ALA A 63 1.77 13.36 14.18
C ALA A 63 1.84 12.14 13.26
N GLN A 64 0.77 11.33 13.30
CA GLN A 64 0.59 10.19 12.41
C GLN A 64 -0.73 10.32 11.65
N THR A 65 -0.71 9.93 10.37
CA THR A 65 -1.89 9.90 9.48
C THR A 65 -2.31 8.48 9.18
N HIS A 66 -1.40 7.64 8.68
CA HIS A 66 -1.67 6.27 8.26
C HIS A 66 -1.02 5.25 9.20
N LYS A 67 -1.74 4.17 9.51
CA LYS A 67 -1.18 3.00 10.18
C LYS A 67 -0.54 2.04 9.18
N ALA A 68 -1.18 1.93 8.02
CA ALA A 68 -0.74 1.12 6.89
C ALA A 68 -1.12 1.81 5.57
N LEU A 69 -0.38 1.52 4.51
CA LEU A 69 -0.71 1.92 3.13
C LEU A 69 -0.60 0.71 2.19
N PRO A 70 -1.53 0.57 1.23
CA PRO A 70 -1.40 -0.43 0.19
C PRO A 70 -0.36 0.01 -0.86
N LEU A 71 0.39 -0.96 -1.39
CA LEU A 71 1.17 -0.81 -2.62
C LEU A 71 0.64 -1.81 -3.64
N THR A 72 0.40 -1.36 -4.86
CA THR A 72 -0.22 -2.19 -5.90
C THR A 72 0.65 -2.21 -7.15
N ASN A 73 0.97 -3.41 -7.62
CA ASN A 73 1.48 -3.61 -8.97
C ASN A 73 0.53 -4.49 -9.78
N VAL A 74 -0.15 -3.88 -10.75
CA VAL A 74 -1.05 -4.58 -11.69
C VAL A 74 -0.69 -4.25 -13.14
N TRP A 75 0.57 -3.87 -13.36
CA TRP A 75 1.12 -3.49 -14.65
C TRP A 75 2.31 -4.39 -15.00
N GLY A 76 2.57 -4.54 -16.30
CA GLY A 76 3.60 -5.46 -16.81
C GLY A 76 3.16 -6.93 -16.81
N PRO A 77 4.12 -7.88 -16.88
CA PRO A 77 3.85 -9.31 -16.93
C PRO A 77 2.94 -9.80 -15.79
N LYS A 78 2.09 -10.78 -16.10
CA LYS A 78 1.13 -11.35 -15.15
C LYS A 78 1.78 -11.92 -13.89
N ALA A 79 2.92 -12.58 -14.05
CA ALA A 79 3.68 -13.14 -12.95
C ALA A 79 4.21 -12.10 -11.94
N VAL A 80 4.32 -10.81 -12.33
CA VAL A 80 4.80 -9.74 -11.43
C VAL A 80 3.67 -8.91 -10.82
N HIS A 81 2.40 -9.25 -11.07
CA HIS A 81 1.29 -8.56 -10.42
C HIS A 81 1.26 -8.95 -8.94
N SER A 82 1.25 -7.95 -8.07
CA SER A 82 1.27 -8.13 -6.62
C SER A 82 0.49 -7.04 -5.91
N PHE A 83 0.10 -7.36 -4.69
CA PHE A 83 -0.47 -6.41 -3.76
C PHE A 83 0.28 -6.52 -2.44
N SER A 84 0.54 -5.38 -1.83
CA SER A 84 1.29 -5.31 -0.58
C SER A 84 0.61 -4.34 0.37
N VAL A 85 0.89 -4.52 1.66
CA VAL A 85 0.63 -3.51 2.69
C VAL A 85 1.92 -3.19 3.41
N VAL A 86 2.14 -1.90 3.64
CA VAL A 86 3.30 -1.36 4.35
C VAL A 86 2.83 -0.65 5.60
N THR A 87 3.48 -0.93 6.71
CA THR A 87 3.35 -0.18 7.97
C THR A 87 4.68 0.53 8.25
N LYS A 88 4.79 1.19 9.40
CA LYS A 88 6.06 1.81 9.82
C LYS A 88 7.23 0.80 9.86
N ASP A 89 6.98 -0.42 10.33
CA ASP A 89 8.05 -1.36 10.69
C ASP A 89 8.06 -2.63 9.82
N TRP A 90 7.00 -2.87 9.05
CA TRP A 90 6.79 -4.11 8.31
C TRP A 90 6.20 -3.89 6.93
N LYS A 91 6.56 -4.76 5.99
CA LYS A 91 5.92 -4.90 4.69
C LYS A 91 5.54 -6.36 4.46
N TYR A 92 4.32 -6.56 3.98
CA TYR A 92 3.84 -7.87 3.53
C TYR A 92 3.44 -7.78 2.06
N VAL A 93 3.86 -8.74 1.27
CA VAL A 93 3.60 -8.84 -0.18
C VAL A 93 2.92 -10.16 -0.48
N TYR A 94 1.90 -10.13 -1.34
CA TYR A 94 1.29 -11.34 -1.88
C TYR A 94 1.43 -11.37 -3.41
N TRP A 95 1.92 -12.50 -3.90
CA TRP A 95 2.10 -12.84 -5.30
C TRP A 95 1.09 -13.95 -5.66
N PRO A 96 -0.06 -13.61 -6.26
CA PRO A 96 -1.15 -14.57 -6.50
C PRO A 96 -0.91 -15.53 -7.68
N TYR A 97 0.09 -15.29 -8.52
CA TYR A 97 0.30 -16.04 -9.77
C TYR A 97 0.84 -17.44 -9.48
N ALA A 98 0.21 -18.47 -10.07
CA ALA A 98 0.60 -19.87 -9.84
C ALA A 98 0.42 -20.75 -11.11
N GLU A 99 1.17 -20.46 -12.17
CA GLU A 99 1.22 -21.29 -13.39
C GLU A 99 2.62 -21.87 -13.62
N GLY A 100 2.66 -23.06 -14.24
CA GLY A 100 3.91 -23.74 -14.55
C GLY A 100 4.63 -24.17 -13.28
N GLU A 101 5.86 -23.72 -13.11
CA GLU A 101 6.68 -24.00 -11.92
C GLU A 101 6.49 -22.96 -10.79
N LEU A 102 5.64 -21.95 -11.00
CA LEU A 102 5.39 -20.92 -10.00
C LEU A 102 4.21 -21.29 -9.10
N GLU A 103 4.37 -21.03 -7.81
CA GLU A 103 3.33 -21.13 -6.80
C GLU A 103 2.98 -19.75 -6.25
N ALA A 104 1.73 -19.57 -5.82
CA ALA A 104 1.32 -18.35 -5.14
C ALA A 104 2.10 -18.23 -3.82
N THR A 105 2.74 -17.10 -3.60
CA THR A 105 3.67 -16.92 -2.48
C THR A 105 3.48 -15.59 -1.77
N ASP A 106 3.93 -15.57 -0.52
CA ASP A 106 3.87 -14.44 0.38
C ASP A 106 5.30 -14.07 0.79
N GLU A 107 5.56 -12.79 1.00
CA GLU A 107 6.82 -12.30 1.57
C GLU A 107 6.53 -11.40 2.77
N LEU A 108 7.41 -11.43 3.76
CA LEU A 108 7.37 -10.56 4.93
C LEU A 108 8.75 -9.97 5.19
N TYR A 109 8.83 -8.65 5.29
CA TYR A 109 10.06 -7.91 5.54
C TYR A 109 9.93 -7.03 6.78
N HIS A 110 10.93 -7.09 7.66
CA HIS A 110 11.02 -6.25 8.86
C HIS A 110 11.80 -4.96 8.56
N LEU A 111 11.13 -3.95 8.01
CA LEU A 111 11.74 -2.70 7.54
C LEU A 111 12.56 -1.94 8.59
N ALA A 112 12.16 -1.99 9.86
CA ALA A 112 12.90 -1.33 10.93
C ALA A 112 14.27 -1.97 11.22
N LYS A 113 14.45 -3.27 10.92
CA LYS A 113 15.71 -4.01 11.08
C LYS A 113 16.46 -4.15 9.76
N ASP A 114 15.73 -4.33 8.66
CA ASP A 114 16.24 -4.54 7.31
C ASP A 114 15.56 -3.58 6.35
N ARG A 115 16.16 -2.39 6.19
CA ARG A 115 15.64 -1.33 5.31
C ARG A 115 15.81 -1.64 3.82
N LEU A 116 16.69 -2.58 3.47
CA LEU A 116 16.97 -2.94 2.08
C LEU A 116 16.17 -4.17 1.63
N GLU A 117 15.33 -4.73 2.52
CA GLU A 117 14.43 -5.84 2.20
C GLU A 117 15.19 -7.07 1.66
N LEU A 118 16.37 -7.33 2.19
CA LEU A 118 17.26 -8.42 1.76
C LEU A 118 16.87 -9.77 2.38
N SER A 119 16.13 -9.76 3.50
CA SER A 119 15.72 -10.98 4.20
C SER A 119 14.20 -11.13 4.26
N ASN A 120 13.66 -12.14 3.58
CA ASN A 120 12.27 -12.57 3.73
C ASN A 120 12.14 -13.43 4.99
N VAL A 121 11.48 -12.89 6.03
CA VAL A 121 11.37 -13.51 7.36
C VAL A 121 10.05 -14.26 7.56
N ILE A 122 9.31 -14.57 6.50
CA ILE A 122 7.97 -15.16 6.61
C ILE A 122 7.95 -16.54 7.30
N GLY A 123 9.04 -17.30 7.18
CA GLY A 123 9.20 -18.62 7.80
C GLY A 123 9.75 -18.58 9.23
N ASP A 124 10.21 -17.42 9.69
CA ASP A 124 10.90 -17.30 10.98
C ASP A 124 9.91 -17.43 12.14
N SER A 125 10.29 -18.19 13.17
CA SER A 125 9.46 -18.38 14.37
C SER A 125 9.08 -17.07 15.05
N ASP A 126 10.02 -16.12 15.05
CA ASP A 126 9.92 -14.85 15.76
C ASP A 126 9.10 -13.81 14.97
N ALA A 127 8.73 -14.12 13.74
CA ALA A 127 7.91 -13.27 12.88
C ALA A 127 6.43 -13.67 12.87
N LYS A 128 6.03 -14.73 13.59
CA LYS A 128 4.66 -15.29 13.53
C LYS A 128 3.58 -14.28 13.91
N GLU A 129 3.76 -13.54 15.00
CA GLU A 129 2.81 -12.52 15.46
C GLU A 129 2.72 -11.38 14.45
N ALA A 130 3.86 -10.92 13.93
CA ALA A 130 3.92 -9.88 12.92
C ALA A 130 3.25 -10.33 11.61
N LEU A 131 3.49 -11.56 11.17
CA LEU A 131 2.87 -12.16 9.99
C LEU A 131 1.35 -12.19 10.14
N GLN A 132 0.83 -12.62 11.30
CA GLN A 132 -0.61 -12.64 11.55
C GLN A 132 -1.22 -11.24 11.47
N ALA A 133 -0.59 -10.25 12.12
CA ALA A 133 -1.06 -8.86 12.10
C ALA A 133 -1.01 -8.24 10.69
N MET A 134 0.05 -8.52 9.94
CA MET A 134 0.21 -8.02 8.58
C MET A 134 -0.78 -8.67 7.60
N ARG A 135 -1.06 -9.97 7.75
CA ARG A 135 -2.12 -10.66 6.99
C ARG A 135 -3.51 -10.09 7.29
N GLN A 136 -3.82 -9.78 8.55
CA GLN A 136 -5.08 -9.11 8.88
C GLN A 136 -5.19 -7.72 8.23
N THR A 137 -4.10 -6.95 8.27
CA THR A 137 -4.02 -5.63 7.61
C THR A 137 -4.19 -5.75 6.10
N TYR A 138 -3.58 -6.75 5.50
CA TYR A 138 -3.71 -7.08 4.08
C TYR A 138 -5.15 -7.44 3.69
N ASP A 139 -5.77 -8.35 4.44
CA ASP A 139 -7.14 -8.80 4.18
C ASP A 139 -8.14 -7.63 4.29
N GLN A 140 -7.91 -6.71 5.24
CA GLN A 140 -8.68 -5.46 5.34
C GLN A 140 -8.51 -4.58 4.09
N ALA A 141 -7.29 -4.44 3.57
CA ALA A 141 -7.02 -3.67 2.36
C ALA A 141 -7.66 -4.32 1.11
N VAL A 142 -7.64 -5.64 1.00
CA VAL A 142 -8.35 -6.38 -0.07
C VAL A 142 -9.86 -6.20 0.03
N ASN A 143 -10.42 -6.27 1.25
CA ASN A 143 -11.86 -6.03 1.45
C ASN A 143 -12.26 -4.58 1.12
N HIS A 144 -11.40 -3.61 1.45
CA HIS A 144 -11.58 -2.22 1.03
C HIS A 144 -11.59 -2.10 -0.49
N TRP A 145 -10.67 -2.78 -1.18
CA TRP A 145 -10.64 -2.83 -2.65
C TRP A 145 -11.93 -3.44 -3.22
N LYS A 146 -12.37 -4.60 -2.72
CA LYS A 146 -13.61 -5.25 -3.17
C LYS A 146 -14.82 -4.32 -3.07
N LYS A 147 -14.90 -3.52 -2.00
CA LYS A 147 -16.01 -2.61 -1.75
C LYS A 147 -15.95 -1.34 -2.59
N ASN A 148 -14.76 -0.77 -2.80
CA ASN A 148 -14.60 0.59 -3.31
C ASN A 148 -13.91 0.67 -4.69
N SER A 149 -13.52 -0.47 -5.28
CA SER A 149 -12.91 -0.48 -6.61
C SER A 149 -13.82 0.15 -7.66
N VAL A 150 -13.20 0.83 -8.62
CA VAL A 150 -13.91 1.42 -9.74
C VAL A 150 -14.45 0.33 -10.69
N PRO A 151 -15.64 0.50 -11.27
CA PRO A 151 -16.29 -0.52 -12.09
C PRO A 151 -15.72 -0.62 -13.52
N TYR A 152 -14.72 0.18 -13.85
CA TYR A 152 -14.14 0.29 -15.18
C TYR A 152 -12.67 -0.19 -15.20
N HIS A 153 -12.13 -0.39 -16.40
CA HIS A 153 -10.74 -0.85 -16.65
C HIS A 153 -10.36 -2.16 -15.94
N GLY A 154 -11.34 -2.96 -15.53
CA GLY A 154 -11.12 -4.29 -14.94
C GLY A 154 -10.42 -4.26 -13.58
N TYR A 155 -10.64 -3.24 -12.74
CA TYR A 155 -10.05 -3.20 -11.40
C TYR A 155 -10.82 -4.07 -10.37
N SER A 156 -12.10 -4.33 -10.58
CA SER A 156 -12.94 -5.10 -9.64
C SER A 156 -12.48 -6.55 -9.46
N GLN A 157 -12.03 -7.21 -10.54
CA GLN A 157 -11.52 -8.59 -10.49
C GLN A 157 -10.30 -8.73 -9.57
N TYR A 158 -9.53 -7.66 -9.35
CA TYR A 158 -8.38 -7.69 -8.46
C TYR A 158 -8.75 -7.95 -6.99
N GLY A 159 -10.00 -7.68 -6.61
CA GLY A 159 -10.52 -8.05 -5.30
C GLY A 159 -10.54 -9.57 -5.05
N ALA A 160 -10.83 -10.38 -6.08
CA ALA A 160 -10.76 -11.84 -5.98
C ALA A 160 -9.34 -12.36 -6.22
N ILE A 161 -8.61 -11.74 -7.13
CA ILE A 161 -7.23 -12.13 -7.46
C ILE A 161 -6.31 -12.02 -6.25
N PHE A 162 -6.38 -10.90 -5.52
CA PHE A 162 -5.58 -10.64 -4.33
C PHE A 162 -6.17 -11.24 -3.06
N ASP A 163 -7.32 -11.91 -3.12
CA ASP A 163 -7.79 -12.69 -1.99
C ASP A 163 -6.93 -13.96 -1.86
N ARG A 164 -6.13 -13.99 -0.79
CA ARG A 164 -5.24 -15.11 -0.46
C ARG A 164 -5.98 -16.38 -0.04
N SER A 165 -7.29 -16.29 0.28
CA SER A 165 -8.14 -17.45 0.57
C SER A 165 -8.75 -18.09 -0.67
N VAL A 166 -8.75 -17.37 -1.80
CA VAL A 166 -9.26 -17.88 -3.09
C VAL A 166 -8.16 -18.68 -3.78
N LYS A 167 -8.47 -19.93 -4.12
CA LYS A 167 -7.53 -20.83 -4.82
C LYS A 167 -7.21 -20.30 -6.20
N TRP A 168 -5.98 -20.54 -6.66
CA TRP A 168 -5.55 -20.14 -8.01
C TRP A 168 -6.53 -20.61 -9.10
N SER A 169 -6.98 -21.87 -9.03
CA SER A 169 -7.96 -22.44 -9.97
C SER A 169 -9.21 -21.57 -10.18
N ASP A 170 -9.65 -20.88 -9.14
CA ASP A 170 -10.91 -20.15 -9.11
C ASP A 170 -10.75 -18.70 -9.60
N LYS A 171 -9.51 -18.18 -9.58
CA LYS A 171 -9.14 -16.82 -10.04
C LYS A 171 -8.29 -16.79 -11.31
N ARG A 172 -7.76 -17.92 -11.77
CA ARG A 172 -6.87 -18.08 -12.94
C ARG A 172 -7.42 -17.38 -14.17
N GLU A 173 -8.64 -17.73 -14.55
CA GLU A 173 -9.25 -17.23 -15.80
C GLU A 173 -9.46 -15.71 -15.78
N ALA A 174 -9.85 -15.16 -14.63
CA ALA A 174 -9.96 -13.71 -14.46
C ALA A 174 -8.57 -13.04 -14.53
N PHE A 175 -7.58 -13.64 -13.88
CA PHE A 175 -6.21 -13.14 -13.88
C PHE A 175 -5.60 -13.04 -15.29
N LEU A 176 -5.78 -14.09 -16.10
CA LEU A 176 -5.18 -14.22 -17.42
C LEU A 176 -5.91 -13.40 -18.50
N ARG A 177 -7.25 -13.29 -18.44
CA ARG A 177 -8.04 -12.49 -19.41
C ARG A 177 -7.66 -11.00 -19.44
N GLY A 178 -7.05 -10.50 -18.36
CA GLY A 178 -6.52 -9.14 -18.30
C GLY A 178 -7.59 -8.04 -18.29
N ARG A 179 -7.15 -6.80 -18.49
CA ARG A 179 -8.06 -5.66 -18.64
C ARG A 179 -8.59 -5.72 -20.08
N LYS A 180 -9.89 -5.96 -20.25
CA LYS A 180 -10.56 -5.65 -21.52
C LYS A 180 -10.68 -4.14 -21.68
#